data_AF-A0A929PJN5-F1
#
_entry.id   AF-A0A929PJN5-F1
#
_cell.length_a   1.000
_cell.length_b   1.000
_cell.length_c   1.000
_cell.angle_alpha   90.00
_cell.angle_beta   90.00
_cell.angle_gamma   90.00
#
_symmetry.space_group_name_H-M   'P 1'
#
loop_
_entity.id
_entity.type
_entity.pdbx_description
1 polymer ?
#
loop_
_entity_poly.entity_id
_entity_poly.type
_entity_poly.pdbx_seq_one_letter_code
_entity_poly.pdbx_strand_id
1 'polypeptide(L)' 'MEKIIKGGNDVAILRVKAGVCEKCGERFYTKEVHKRIEEIRSELKQKATEMYKPIGRTYAYESVIK' A
#
# COMPACT_ATOMS: atom_id res chain seq x y z
N MET A 1 -8.01 4.69 -7.45
CA MET A 1 -6.57 4.70 -7.79
C MET A 1 -5.88 3.49 -7.19
N GLU A 2 -4.71 3.11 -7.70
CA GLU A 2 -3.87 2.06 -7.13
C GLU A 2 -2.88 2.63 -6.11
N LYS A 3 -2.80 2.03 -4.92
CA LYS A 3 -1.85 2.38 -3.86
C LYS A 3 -1.02 1.16 -3.50
N ILE A 4 0.29 1.27 -3.65
CA ILE A 4 1.25 0.27 -3.16
C ILE A 4 1.56 0.62 -1.70
N ILE A 5 1.44 -0.37 -0.81
CA ILE A 5 1.80 -0.23 0.60
C ILE A 5 2.78 -1.33 0.99
N LYS A 6 3.73 -0.96 1.83
CA LYS A 6 4.76 -1.86 2.37
C LYS A 6 4.51 -2.07 3.87
N GLY A 7 4.64 -3.31 4.32
CA GLY A 7 4.69 -3.69 5.73
C GLY A 7 5.78 -4.73 5.93
N GLY A 8 6.86 -4.37 6.64
CA GLY A 8 8.04 -5.23 6.70
C GLY A 8 8.68 -5.35 5.31
N ASN A 9 8.93 -6.59 4.85
CA ASN A 9 9.42 -6.86 3.50
C ASN A 9 8.30 -7.15 2.49
N ASP A 10 7.05 -7.26 2.95
CA ASP A 10 5.91 -7.59 2.12
C ASP A 10 5.24 -6.33 1.56
N VAL A 11 4.61 -6.48 0.40
CA VAL A 11 3.97 -5.41 -0.37
C VAL A 11 2.56 -5.83 -0.77
N ALA A 12 1.59 -4.93 -0.58
CA ALA A 12 0.23 -5.11 -1.11
C ALA A 12 -0.13 -3.97 -2.06
N ILE A 13 -0.90 -4.31 -3.10
CA ILE A 13 -1.50 -3.36 -4.04
C ILE A 13 -2.98 -3.22 -3.69
N LEU A 14 -3.40 -2.00 -3.37
CA LEU A 14 -4.78 -1.67 -3.00
C LEU A 14 -5.45 -0.83 -4.09
N ARG A 15 -6.72 -1.11 -4.36
CA ARG A 15 -7.60 -0.16 -5.06
C ARG A 15 -8.31 0.69 -4.01
N VAL A 16 -7.97 1.98 -3.96
CA VAL A 16 -8.53 2.91 -2.99
C VAL A 16 -9.32 4.03 -3.67
N LYS A 17 -10.43 4.41 -3.04
CA LYS A 17 -11.15 5.65 -3.34
C LYS A 17 -10.42 6.79 -2.62
N ALA A 18 -10.17 7.87 -3.34
CA ALA A 18 -9.52 9.06 -2.81
C ALA A 18 -10.11 10.29 -3.50
N GLY A 19 -10.31 11.36 -2.73
CA GLY A 19 -10.50 12.68 -3.31
C GLY A 19 -9.16 13.17 -3.86
N VAL A 20 -9.21 13.95 -4.94
CA VAL A 20 -8.01 14.60 -5.49
C VAL A 20 -8.29 16.09 -5.58
N CYS A 21 -7.41 16.92 -5.02
CA CYS A 21 -7.48 18.36 -5.20
C CYS A 21 -7.24 18.68 -6.67
N GLU A 22 -8.21 19.30 -7.34
CA GLU A 22 -8.08 19.67 -8.76
C GLU A 22 -7.02 20.77 -9.00
N LYS A 23 -6.63 21.51 -7.95
CA LYS A 23 -5.64 22.60 -8.04
C LYS A 23 -4.19 22.12 -7.86
N CYS A 24 -3.92 21.27 -6.86
CA CYS A 24 -2.56 20.85 -6.52
C CYS A 24 -2.30 19.35 -6.66
N GLY A 25 -3.34 18.54 -6.93
CA GLY A 25 -3.22 17.09 -7.07
C GLY A 25 -3.08 16.31 -5.76
N GLU A 26 -3.18 16.98 -4.61
CA GLU A 26 -3.15 16.33 -3.29
C GLU A 26 -4.26 15.28 -3.17
N ARG A 27 -3.95 14.14 -2.54
CA ARG A 27 -4.85 13.00 -2.41
C ARG A 27 -5.38 12.90 -0.98
N PHE A 28 -6.69 12.93 -0.83
CA PHE A 28 -7.37 12.82 0.46
C PHE A 28 -8.00 11.45 0.62
N TYR A 29 -7.72 10.80 1.73
CA TYR A 29 -8.37 9.58 2.16
C TYR A 29 -9.35 9.88 3.28
N THR A 30 -10.48 9.19 3.31
CA THR A 30 -11.36 9.23 4.49
C THR A 30 -10.68 8.56 5.68
N LYS A 31 -11.19 8.80 6.89
CA LYS A 31 -10.65 8.18 8.10
C LYS A 31 -10.70 6.65 8.03
N GLU A 32 -11.76 6.09 7.44
CA GLU A 32 -11.92 4.64 7.29
C GLU A 32 -10.89 4.06 6.33
N VAL A 33 -10.65 4.73 5.20
CA VAL A 33 -9.61 4.31 4.24
C VAL A 33 -8.23 4.37 4.89
N HIS A 34 -7.94 5.44 5.64
CA HIS A 34 -6.67 5.57 6.35
C HIS A 34 -6.49 4.47 7.39
N LYS A 35 -7.51 4.20 8.21
CA LYS A 35 -7.50 3.13 9.21
C LYS A 35 -7.23 1.76 8.57
N ARG A 36 -7.93 1.44 7.47
CA ARG A 36 -7.74 0.15 6.79
C ARG A 36 -6.35 -0.01 6.18
N ILE A 37 -5.75 1.08 5.68
CA ILE A 37 -4.36 1.08 5.21
C ILE A 37 -3.39 0.72 6.34
N GLU A 38 -3.59 1.28 7.54
CA GLU A 38 -2.75 0.97 8.71
C GLU A 38 -2.92 -0.48 9.19
N GLU A 39 -4.16 -0.98 9.20
CA GLU A 39 -4.44 -2.39 9.51
C GLU A 39 -3.69 -3.32 8.55
N ILE A 40 -3.79 -3.08 7.23
CA ILE A 40 -3.11 -3.90 6.24
C ILE A 40 -1.58 -3.81 6.41
N ARG A 41 -1.02 -2.63 6.70
CA ARG A 41 0.42 -2.51 7.01
C ARG A 41 0.83 -3.37 8.20
N SER A 42 -0.03 -3.45 9.22
CA SER A 42 0.20 -4.31 10.39
C SER A 42 0.10 -5.79 10.04
N GLU A 43 -0.92 -6.19 9.27
CA GLU A 43 -1.11 -7.57 8.77
C GLU A 43 0.12 -8.04 7.97
N LEU A 44 0.61 -7.21 7.03
CA LEU A 44 1.83 -7.48 6.25
C LEU A 44 3.06 -7.62 7.15
N LYS A 45 3.27 -6.72 8.12
CA LYS A 45 4.41 -6.81 9.06
C LYS A 45 4.40 -8.11 9.87
N GLN A 46 3.22 -8.62 10.19
CA GLN A 46 3.01 -9.86 10.94
C GLN A 46 2.96 -11.10 10.05
N LYS A 47 3.13 -10.95 8.72
CA LYS A 47 2.99 -12.01 7.72
C LYS A 47 1.61 -12.68 7.69
N ALA A 48 0.58 -12.03 8.24
CA ALA A 48 -0.81 -12.46 8.20
C ALA A 48 -1.39 -12.20 6.80
N THR A 49 -1.03 -13.07 5.85
CA THR A 49 -1.25 -12.85 4.40
C THR A 49 -2.32 -13.76 3.80
N GLU A 50 -3.05 -14.51 4.61
CA GLU A 50 -4.03 -15.52 4.19
C GLU A 50 -5.17 -14.93 3.36
N MET A 51 -5.50 -13.66 3.61
CA MET A 51 -6.57 -12.92 2.90
C MET A 51 -6.09 -12.25 1.60
N TYR A 52 -4.80 -12.35 1.28
CA TYR A 52 -4.19 -11.68 0.12
C TYR A 52 -3.94 -12.68 -1.00
N LYS A 53 -4.24 -12.25 -2.23
CA LYS A 53 -3.87 -13.01 -3.41
C LYS A 53 -2.41 -12.72 -3.76
N PRO A 54 -1.50 -13.71 -3.79
CA PRO A 54 -0.15 -13.51 -4.29
C PRO A 54 -0.20 -13.15 -5.78
N ILE A 55 0.58 -12.13 -6.17
CA ILE A 55 0.67 -11.67 -7.55
C ILE A 55 2.13 -11.56 -7.98
N GLY A 56 2.48 -12.24 -9.07
CA GLY A 56 3.80 -12.14 -9.70
C GLY A 56 4.98 -12.35 -8.75
N ARG A 57 6.09 -11.66 -9.02
CA ARG A 57 7.29 -11.61 -8.19
C ARG A 57 7.65 -10.16 -7.92
N THR A 58 8.01 -9.86 -6.68
CA THR A 58 8.50 -8.53 -6.27
C THR A 58 10.01 -8.60 -6.14
N TYR A 59 10.71 -7.60 -6.70
CA TYR A 59 12.17 -7.53 -6.67
C TYR A 59 12.59 -6.25 -5.95
N ALA A 60 13.53 -6.37 -5.02
CA ALA A 60 14.21 -5.23 -4.41
C ALA A 60 15.62 -5.10 -5.00
N TYR A 61 15.98 -3.89 -5.42
CA TYR A 61 17.38 -3.57 -5.76
C TYR A 61 18.03 -2.98 -4.51
N GLU A 62 18.90 -3.76 -3.85
CA GLU A 62 19.49 -3.37 -2.56
C GLU A 62 20.62 -2.35 -2.68
N SER A 63 21.11 -2.10 -3.90
CA SER A 63 22.18 -1.14 -4.16
C SER A 63 21.64 0.25 -4.48
N VAL A 64 22.48 1.27 -4.28
CA VAL A 64 22.17 2.65 -4.66
C VAL A 64 22.46 2.84 -6.15
N ILE A 65 21.46 3.28 -6.91
CA ILE A 65 21.65 3.74 -8.30
C ILE A 65 22.34 5.11 -8.24
N LYS A 66 23.50 5.23 -8.90
CA LYS A 66 24.24 6.48 -9.04
C LYS A 66 23.87 7.19 -10.33
#